data_AF-A0AAN4YB60-F1
#
_entry.id   AF-A0AAN4YB60-F1
#
_cell.length_a   1.000
_cell.length_b   1.000
_cell.length_c   1.000
_cell.angle_alpha   90.00
_cell.angle_beta   90.00
_cell.angle_gamma   90.00
#
_symmetry.space_group_name_H-M   'P 1'
#
loop_
_entity.id
_entity.type
_entity.pdbx_description
1 polymer ?
#
loop_
_entity_poly.entity_id
_entity_poly.type
_entity_poly.pdbx_seq_one_letter_code
_entity_poly.pdbx_strand_id
1 'polypeptide(L)'
;MIWQLATTAGFLSSTPTHPSLDFRYPLQIARDLSLATWKLSRESMETHGVGLIEKIFEVACTLTDVMACLSSTGLRSSGFEMGPQDYLKHLCSLVHSLHGGRKRFLPLLMAKVGHTLPAMVMPISRHLGLEDLGSFDEGEKKGFDAVGDIERDLNWAEMSRIGDMTPDIDDTSLL
;
A
#
# COMPACT_ATOMS: atom_id res chain seq x y z
N MET A 1 4.67 -8.42 5.22
CA MET A 1 3.58 -9.30 4.71
C MET A 1 4.17 -10.43 3.86
N ILE A 2 3.64 -11.67 3.90
CA ILE A 2 4.20 -12.82 3.14
C ILE A 2 4.34 -12.54 1.63
N TRP A 3 3.39 -11.82 1.05
CA TRP A 3 3.42 -11.45 -0.35
C TRP A 3 4.58 -10.52 -0.71
N GLN A 4 4.95 -9.60 0.19
CA GLN A 4 6.12 -8.73 -0.04
C GLN A 4 7.40 -9.57 -0.10
N LEU A 5 7.55 -10.57 0.78
CA LEU A 5 8.67 -11.51 0.75
C LEU A 5 8.67 -12.36 -0.54
N ALA A 6 7.49 -12.85 -0.95
CA ALA A 6 7.35 -13.60 -2.20
C ALA A 6 7.71 -12.74 -3.42
N THR A 7 7.39 -11.45 -3.39
CA THR A 7 7.75 -10.48 -4.43
C THR A 7 9.26 -10.30 -4.49
N THR A 8 9.92 -10.04 -3.36
CA THR A 8 11.38 -9.82 -3.31
C THR A 8 12.18 -11.07 -3.64
N ALA A 9 11.62 -12.25 -3.39
CA ALA A 9 12.24 -13.53 -3.70
C ALA A 9 11.88 -14.08 -5.11
N GLY A 10 11.07 -13.37 -5.89
CA GLY A 10 10.71 -13.78 -7.25
C GLY A 10 9.77 -14.99 -7.34
N PHE A 11 8.99 -15.27 -6.29
CA PHE A 11 8.08 -16.43 -6.23
C PHE A 11 6.66 -16.15 -6.75
N LEU A 12 6.39 -14.94 -7.24
CA LEU A 12 5.07 -14.61 -7.77
C LEU A 12 4.80 -15.30 -9.12
N SER A 13 3.58 -15.77 -9.30
CA SER A 13 3.17 -16.48 -10.53
C SER A 13 1.73 -16.16 -10.90
N SER A 14 1.43 -16.18 -12.19
CA SER A 14 0.06 -16.08 -12.74
C SER A 14 -0.70 -17.42 -12.63
N THR A 15 0.01 -18.51 -12.36
CA THR A 15 -0.56 -19.83 -12.04
C THR A 15 0.04 -20.32 -10.72
N PRO A 16 -0.28 -19.67 -9.60
CA PRO A 16 0.37 -19.94 -8.34
C PRO A 16 -0.14 -21.24 -7.72
N THR A 17 0.73 -21.97 -7.03
CA THR A 17 0.35 -23.16 -6.25
C THR A 17 -0.43 -22.79 -4.98
N HIS A 18 -0.17 -21.59 -4.45
CA HIS A 18 -0.85 -21.02 -3.29
C HIS A 18 -1.35 -19.61 -3.59
N PRO A 19 -2.55 -19.22 -3.14
CA PRO A 19 -3.08 -17.87 -3.38
C PRO A 19 -2.13 -16.74 -2.96
N SER A 20 -1.32 -16.96 -1.92
CA SER A 20 -0.34 -15.97 -1.43
C SER A 20 0.80 -15.64 -2.39
N LEU A 21 0.98 -16.45 -3.44
CA LEU A 21 1.98 -16.25 -4.50
C LEU A 21 1.36 -15.61 -5.76
N ASP A 22 0.07 -15.26 -5.74
CA ASP A 22 -0.58 -14.55 -6.83
C ASP A 22 -0.22 -13.05 -6.82
N PHE A 23 -0.01 -12.46 -8.00
CA PHE A 23 0.20 -11.02 -8.16
C PHE A 23 -0.95 -10.17 -7.59
N ARG A 24 -2.18 -10.71 -7.57
CA ARG A 24 -3.41 -10.06 -7.11
C ARG A 24 -3.72 -10.33 -5.65
N TYR A 25 -2.89 -11.09 -4.94
CA TYR A 25 -3.18 -11.46 -3.55
C TYR A 25 -3.38 -10.26 -2.61
N PRO A 26 -2.60 -9.15 -2.70
CA PRO A 26 -2.85 -7.99 -1.84
C PRO A 26 -4.20 -7.32 -2.10
N LEU A 27 -4.73 -7.41 -3.33
CA LEU A 27 -6.06 -6.91 -3.65
C LEU A 27 -7.13 -7.74 -2.93
N GLN A 28 -6.96 -9.06 -2.89
CA GLN A 28 -7.85 -9.94 -2.12
C GLN A 28 -7.77 -9.63 -0.62
N ILE A 29 -6.57 -9.46 -0.06
CA ILE A 29 -6.40 -9.07 1.36
C ILE A 29 -7.13 -7.76 1.65
N ALA A 30 -6.96 -6.74 0.81
CA ALA A 30 -7.61 -5.45 1.00
C ALA A 30 -9.14 -5.54 0.95
N ARG A 31 -9.69 -6.34 0.02
CA ARG A 31 -11.13 -6.63 -0.05
C ARG A 31 -11.60 -7.29 1.24
N ASP A 32 -10.96 -8.38 1.64
CA ASP A 32 -11.41 -9.19 2.77
C ASP A 32 -11.27 -8.40 4.08
N LEU A 33 -10.23 -7.58 4.24
CA LEU A 33 -10.07 -6.64 5.35
C LEU A 33 -11.17 -5.57 5.35
N SER A 34 -11.52 -5.01 4.19
CA SER A 34 -12.61 -4.03 4.08
C SER A 34 -13.95 -4.64 4.50
N LEU A 35 -14.25 -5.85 4.00
CA LEU A 35 -15.45 -6.60 4.37
C LEU A 35 -15.52 -6.97 5.85
N ALA A 36 -14.38 -7.35 6.44
CA ALA A 36 -14.31 -7.63 7.87
C ALA A 36 -14.55 -6.37 8.71
N THR A 37 -13.89 -5.26 8.35
CA THR A 37 -13.99 -4.01 9.11
C THR A 37 -15.34 -3.31 8.98
N TRP A 38 -16.09 -3.48 7.88
CA TRP A 38 -17.49 -3.03 7.82
C TRP A 38 -18.43 -3.73 8.80
N LYS A 39 -18.10 -4.97 9.19
CA LYS A 39 -18.90 -5.73 10.17
C LYS A 39 -18.54 -5.39 11.62
N LEU A 40 -17.43 -4.68 11.84
CA LEU A 40 -16.95 -4.33 13.17
C LEU A 40 -17.39 -2.92 13.56
N SER A 41 -17.78 -2.76 14.83
CA SER A 41 -18.01 -1.43 15.38
C SER A 41 -16.68 -0.70 15.56
N ARG A 42 -16.73 0.63 15.56
CA ARG A 42 -15.58 1.48 15.85
C ARG A 42 -14.94 1.14 17.21
N GLU A 43 -15.75 0.97 18.25
CA GLU A 43 -15.28 0.63 19.60
C GLU A 43 -14.54 -0.71 19.63
N SER A 44 -15.04 -1.71 18.90
CA SER A 44 -14.36 -3.00 18.77
C SER A 44 -13.00 -2.83 18.08
N MET A 45 -12.93 -2.05 17.00
CA MET A 45 -11.66 -1.77 16.32
C MET A 45 -10.67 -1.01 17.22
N GLU A 46 -11.14 -0.05 18.00
CA GLU A 46 -10.32 0.74 18.92
C GLU A 46 -9.73 -0.10 20.07
N THR A 47 -10.44 -1.16 20.50
CA THR A 47 -9.94 -2.10 21.51
C THR A 47 -8.68 -2.85 21.05
N HIS A 48 -8.53 -3.07 19.74
CA HIS A 48 -7.30 -3.66 19.19
C HIS A 48 -6.10 -2.69 19.18
N GLY A 49 -6.35 -1.40 19.44
CA GLY A 49 -5.33 -0.38 19.58
C GLY A 49 -4.51 -0.13 18.31
N VAL A 50 -3.27 0.30 18.52
CA VAL A 50 -2.38 0.80 17.46
C VAL A 50 -2.00 -0.28 16.43
N GLY A 51 -1.89 -1.55 16.85
CA GLY A 51 -1.48 -2.64 15.97
C GLY A 51 -2.46 -2.90 14.82
N LEU A 52 -3.77 -2.67 15.04
CA LEU A 52 -4.77 -2.75 13.97
C LEU A 52 -4.55 -1.63 12.94
N ILE A 53 -4.27 -0.42 13.40
CA ILE A 53 -4.05 0.75 12.52
C ILE A 53 -2.78 0.57 11.70
N GLU A 54 -1.70 0.08 12.32
CA GLU A 54 -0.46 -0.29 11.64
C GLU A 54 -0.73 -1.33 10.55
N LYS A 55 -1.53 -2.35 10.85
CA LYS A 55 -1.88 -3.38 9.87
C LYS A 55 -2.70 -2.82 8.70
N ILE A 56 -3.70 -1.98 8.99
CA ILE A 56 -4.51 -1.30 7.96
C ILE A 56 -3.61 -0.43 7.08
N PHE A 57 -2.69 0.33 7.69
CA PHE A 57 -1.72 1.16 6.98
C PHE A 57 -0.81 0.33 6.05
N GLU A 58 -0.21 -0.75 6.54
CA GLU A 58 0.63 -1.66 5.73
C GLU A 58 -0.13 -2.24 4.52
N VAL A 59 -1.39 -2.66 4.74
CA VAL A 59 -2.24 -3.19 3.67
C VAL A 59 -2.60 -2.10 2.67
N ALA A 60 -2.93 -0.88 3.12
CA ALA A 60 -3.22 0.24 2.23
C ALA A 60 -2.00 0.67 1.40
N CYS A 61 -0.80 0.70 1.99
CA CYS A 61 0.44 0.94 1.26
C CYS A 61 0.69 -0.14 0.20
N THR A 62 0.53 -1.42 0.55
CA THR A 62 0.77 -2.49 -0.43
C THR A 62 -0.31 -2.53 -1.52
N LEU A 63 -1.56 -2.21 -1.20
CA LEU A 63 -2.63 -2.06 -2.17
C LEU A 63 -2.32 -0.92 -3.16
N THR A 64 -1.79 0.20 -2.65
CA THR A 64 -1.37 1.34 -3.47
C THR A 64 -0.31 0.93 -4.49
N ASP A 65 0.69 0.13 -4.07
CA ASP A 65 1.72 -0.39 -4.97
C ASP A 65 1.15 -1.32 -6.03
N VAL A 66 0.30 -2.28 -5.65
CA VAL A 66 -0.32 -3.21 -6.60
C VAL A 66 -1.20 -2.48 -7.59
N MET A 67 -1.96 -1.48 -7.14
CA MET A 67 -2.82 -0.67 -7.99
C MET A 67 -2.02 0.09 -9.06
N ALA A 68 -0.79 0.51 -8.77
CA ALA A 68 0.07 1.17 -9.75
C ALA A 68 0.49 0.25 -10.91
N CYS A 69 0.55 -1.06 -10.65
CA CYS A 69 0.86 -2.07 -11.66
C CYS A 69 -0.38 -2.53 -12.45
N LEU A 70 -1.59 -2.13 -12.06
CA LEU A 70 -2.82 -2.51 -12.76
C LEU A 70 -3.10 -1.57 -13.93
N SER A 71 -3.55 -2.14 -15.05
CA SER A 71 -4.15 -1.35 -16.13
C SER A 71 -5.34 -0.53 -15.61
N SER A 72 -5.61 0.63 -16.23
CA SER A 72 -6.74 1.49 -15.89
C SER A 72 -8.08 0.74 -15.85
N THR A 73 -8.26 -0.31 -16.66
CA THR A 73 -9.45 -1.19 -16.61
C THR A 73 -9.51 -2.04 -15.34
N GLY A 74 -8.37 -2.50 -14.81
CA GLY A 74 -8.28 -3.29 -13.58
C GLY A 74 -8.48 -2.49 -12.29
N LEU A 75 -8.42 -1.15 -12.38
CA LEU A 75 -8.66 -0.23 -11.26
C LEU A 75 -10.12 0.21 -11.13
N ARG A 76 -10.94 0.01 -12.16
CA ARG A 76 -12.34 0.44 -12.15
C ARG A 76 -13.21 -0.53 -11.35
N SER A 77 -14.12 0.03 -10.56
CA SER A 77 -15.26 -0.68 -9.99
C SER A 77 -16.11 -1.23 -11.13
N SER A 78 -16.44 -2.53 -11.14
CA SER A 78 -17.30 -3.13 -12.18
C SER A 78 -18.74 -3.21 -11.69
N GLY A 79 -19.64 -2.46 -12.33
CA GLY A 79 -21.08 -2.55 -12.10
C GLY A 79 -21.50 -2.31 -10.64
N PHE A 80 -21.85 -3.39 -9.93
CA PHE A 80 -22.37 -3.39 -8.55
C PHE A 80 -21.35 -3.84 -7.49
N GLU A 81 -20.10 -4.15 -7.87
CA GLU A 81 -19.08 -4.64 -6.94
C GLU A 81 -18.02 -3.58 -6.66
N MET A 82 -17.71 -3.37 -5.38
CA MET A 82 -16.66 -2.45 -4.93
C MET A 82 -15.31 -2.83 -5.55
N GLY A 83 -14.59 -1.83 -6.07
CA GLY A 83 -13.30 -2.02 -6.73
C GLY A 83 -12.09 -1.67 -5.84
N PRO A 84 -10.87 -1.83 -6.36
CA PRO A 84 -9.63 -1.51 -5.64
C PRO A 84 -9.60 -0.10 -5.06
N GLN A 85 -10.13 0.88 -5.81
CA GLN A 85 -10.23 2.27 -5.37
C GLN A 85 -11.16 2.44 -4.16
N ASP A 86 -12.24 1.66 -4.09
CA ASP A 86 -13.21 1.71 -2.99
C ASP A 86 -12.61 1.13 -1.71
N TYR A 87 -11.86 0.02 -1.83
CA TYR A 87 -11.10 -0.53 -0.72
C TYR A 87 -10.07 0.48 -0.20
N LEU A 88 -9.29 1.11 -1.10
CA LEU A 88 -8.28 2.10 -0.69
C LEU A 88 -8.92 3.28 0.05
N LYS A 89 -10.00 3.86 -0.48
CA LYS A 89 -10.75 4.95 0.18
C LYS A 89 -11.24 4.53 1.58
N HIS A 90 -11.79 3.32 1.70
CA HIS A 90 -12.26 2.78 2.98
C HIS A 90 -11.12 2.61 3.98
N LEU A 91 -9.99 2.02 3.58
CA LEU A 91 -8.82 1.87 4.45
C LEU A 91 -8.27 3.23 4.89
N CYS A 92 -8.21 4.22 3.98
CA CYS A 92 -7.86 5.60 4.33
C CYS A 92 -8.82 6.21 5.37
N SER A 93 -10.13 5.94 5.25
CA SER A 93 -11.14 6.39 6.21
C SER A 93 -10.98 5.75 7.59
N LEU A 94 -10.63 4.46 7.65
CA LEU A 94 -10.29 3.80 8.91
C LEU A 94 -9.05 4.43 9.55
N VAL A 95 -7.96 4.64 8.79
CA VAL A 95 -6.76 5.31 9.28
C VAL A 95 -7.05 6.74 9.73
N HIS A 96 -7.90 7.47 8.99
CA HIS A 96 -8.27 8.84 9.35
C HIS A 96 -9.09 8.92 10.65
N SER A 97 -9.87 7.89 10.96
CA SER A 97 -10.87 7.96 12.01
C SER A 97 -10.52 7.21 13.28
N LEU A 98 -9.66 6.19 13.24
CA LEU A 98 -9.22 5.45 14.44
C LEU A 98 -8.17 6.24 15.25
N HIS A 99 -8.16 6.04 16.58
CA HIS A 99 -7.28 6.75 17.51
C HIS A 99 -5.79 6.61 17.15
N GLY A 100 -5.10 7.74 16.98
CA GLY A 100 -3.67 7.76 16.60
C GLY A 100 -3.39 7.59 15.10
N GLY A 101 -4.38 7.14 14.32
CA GLY A 101 -4.30 7.00 12.87
C GLY A 101 -4.10 8.32 12.14
N ARG A 102 -4.98 9.30 12.41
CA ARG A 102 -4.99 10.62 11.75
C ARG A 102 -3.67 11.39 11.85
N LYS A 103 -3.03 11.38 13.03
CA LYS A 103 -1.83 12.20 13.29
C LYS A 103 -0.55 11.55 12.78
N ARG A 104 -0.44 10.22 12.81
CA ARG A 104 0.82 9.51 12.53
C ARG A 104 0.83 8.81 11.19
N PHE A 105 -0.26 8.12 10.84
CA PHE A 105 -0.29 7.22 9.68
C PHE A 105 -0.94 7.87 8.46
N LEU A 106 -1.96 8.71 8.65
CA LEU A 106 -2.65 9.35 7.53
C LEU A 106 -1.73 10.23 6.66
N PRO A 107 -0.83 11.07 7.21
CA PRO A 107 0.07 11.88 6.38
C PRO A 107 1.02 11.00 5.56
N LEU A 108 1.55 9.92 6.16
CA LEU A 108 2.42 8.97 5.48
C LEU A 108 1.69 8.23 4.37
N LEU A 109 0.43 7.84 4.62
CA LEU A 109 -0.39 7.15 3.62
C LEU A 109 -0.74 8.07 2.45
N MET A 110 -1.11 9.33 2.74
CA MET A 110 -1.40 10.32 1.70
C MET A 110 -0.15 10.66 0.87
N ALA A 111 1.02 10.76 1.51
CA ALA A 111 2.29 10.92 0.79
C ALA A 111 2.55 9.73 -0.15
N LYS A 112 2.45 8.49 0.36
CA LYS A 112 2.61 7.27 -0.45
C LYS A 112 1.66 7.23 -1.64
N VAL A 113 0.38 7.55 -1.42
CA VAL A 113 -0.62 7.65 -2.49
C VAL A 113 -0.24 8.75 -3.48
N GLY A 114 0.21 9.92 -3.02
CA GLY A 114 0.66 11.00 -3.89
C GLY A 114 1.83 10.63 -4.79
N HIS A 115 2.82 9.89 -4.27
CA HIS A 115 3.97 9.44 -5.04
C HIS A 115 3.63 8.32 -6.03
N THR A 116 2.72 7.42 -5.67
CA THR A 116 2.48 6.18 -6.44
C THR A 116 1.25 6.26 -7.34
N LEU A 117 0.17 6.91 -6.87
CA LEU A 117 -1.12 7.05 -7.54
C LEU A 117 -1.63 8.51 -7.45
N PRO A 118 -0.97 9.50 -8.11
CA PRO A 118 -1.34 10.91 -7.98
C PRO A 118 -2.83 11.20 -8.27
N ALA A 119 -3.42 10.47 -9.22
CA ALA A 119 -4.83 10.60 -9.59
C ALA A 119 -5.81 10.22 -8.47
N MET A 120 -5.36 9.46 -7.45
CA MET A 120 -6.19 9.03 -6.31
C MET A 120 -6.18 10.02 -5.15
N VAL A 121 -5.25 10.98 -5.12
CA VAL A 121 -5.13 11.96 -4.02
C VAL A 121 -6.42 12.77 -3.87
N MET A 122 -6.90 13.41 -4.93
CA MET A 122 -8.11 14.22 -4.89
C MET A 122 -9.36 13.41 -4.51
N PRO A 123 -9.64 12.24 -5.13
CA PRO A 123 -10.73 11.37 -4.69
C PRO A 123 -10.70 10.99 -3.21
N ILE A 124 -9.52 10.69 -2.66
CA ILE A 124 -9.37 10.31 -1.25
C ILE A 124 -9.54 11.54 -0.34
N SER A 125 -8.90 12.66 -0.66
CA SER A 125 -9.05 13.91 0.11
C SER A 125 -10.52 14.35 0.21
N ARG A 126 -11.25 14.29 -0.91
CA ARG A 126 -12.68 14.55 -0.95
C ARG A 126 -13.49 13.57 -0.12
N HIS A 127 -13.19 12.28 -0.23
CA HIS A 127 -13.87 11.23 0.54
C HIS A 127 -13.69 11.42 2.05
N LEU A 128 -12.52 11.90 2.48
CA LEU A 128 -12.19 12.16 3.88
C LEU A 128 -12.66 13.55 4.37
N GLY A 129 -13.18 14.41 3.49
CA GLY A 129 -13.59 15.77 3.84
C GLY A 129 -12.42 16.69 4.21
N LEU A 130 -11.23 16.48 3.64
CA LEU A 130 -10.03 17.26 3.93
C LEU A 130 -9.90 18.56 3.10
N GLU A 131 -10.91 18.88 2.29
CA GLU A 131 -10.88 20.00 1.34
C GLU A 131 -11.00 21.41 2.00
N ASP A 132 -11.16 21.50 3.33
CA ASP A 132 -11.29 22.76 4.08
C ASP A 132 -9.97 23.30 4.67
N LEU A 133 -8.80 22.78 4.24
CA LEU A 133 -7.51 23.44 4.49
C LEU A 133 -7.01 24.16 3.22
N GLY A 134 -7.83 25.08 2.73
CA GLY A 134 -7.48 26.02 1.68
C GLY A 134 -6.45 27.05 2.15
N SER A 135 -5.19 26.64 2.22
CA SER A 135 -3.97 27.45 2.06
C SER A 135 -2.79 26.65 2.63
N PHE A 136 -2.20 25.78 1.81
CA PHE A 136 -0.78 25.50 1.99
C PHE A 136 -0.04 26.78 1.58
N ASP A 137 0.12 27.68 2.55
CA ASP A 137 1.14 28.71 2.50
C ASP A 137 2.49 28.02 2.22
N GLU A 138 3.29 28.58 1.32
CA GLU A 138 4.64 28.10 0.95
C GLU A 138 5.66 28.21 2.13
N GLY A 139 5.17 28.30 3.37
CA GLY A 139 5.89 28.77 4.55
C GLY A 139 6.28 27.73 5.59
N GLU A 140 6.23 26.41 5.35
CA GLU A 140 6.74 25.45 6.34
C GLU A 140 7.44 24.22 5.74
N LYS A 141 8.62 24.43 5.16
CA LYS A 141 9.55 23.39 4.69
C LYS A 141 10.21 22.55 5.80
N LYS A 142 9.76 22.61 7.05
CA LYS A 142 10.46 21.93 8.17
C LYS A 142 10.09 20.47 8.37
N GLY A 143 8.95 20.00 7.85
CA GLY A 143 8.51 18.60 8.00
C GLY A 143 8.90 17.67 6.84
N PHE A 144 9.30 18.24 5.70
CA PHE A 144 9.59 17.48 4.48
C PHE A 144 11.03 16.93 4.46
N ASP A 145 11.96 17.58 5.16
CA ASP A 145 13.37 17.15 5.20
C ASP A 145 13.56 15.82 5.96
N ALA A 146 12.69 15.51 6.94
CA ALA A 146 12.72 14.22 7.66
C ALA A 146 12.25 13.04 6.79
N VAL A 147 11.46 13.29 5.74
CA VAL A 147 11.06 12.28 4.75
C VAL A 147 12.26 11.91 3.87
N GLY A 148 13.08 12.89 3.50
CA GLY A 148 14.32 12.68 2.74
C GLY A 148 15.36 11.87 3.52
N ASP A 149 15.45 12.05 4.84
CA ASP A 149 16.35 11.25 5.68
C ASP A 149 15.89 9.78 5.81
N ILE A 150 14.59 9.51 5.88
CA ILE A 150 14.05 8.14 5.89
C ILE A 150 14.16 7.48 4.50
N GLU A 151 13.99 8.25 3.42
CA GLU A 151 14.15 7.78 2.04
C GLU A 151 15.60 7.45 1.71
N ARG A 152 16.59 8.13 2.32
CA ARG A 152 18.02 7.77 2.21
C ARG A 152 18.36 6.45 2.87
N ASP A 153 17.70 6.10 3.97
CA ASP A 153 17.90 4.81 4.65
C ASP A 153 17.29 3.64 3.87
N LEU A 154 16.34 3.91 2.97
CA LEU A 154 15.80 2.95 2.00
C LEU A 154 16.58 3.04 0.68
N ASN A 155 17.86 2.63 0.70
CA ASN A 155 18.75 2.63 -0.46
C ASN A 155 18.23 1.72 -1.61
N TRP A 156 17.34 2.27 -2.44
CA TRP A 156 16.77 1.65 -3.64
C TRP A 156 17.83 1.29 -4.69
N ALA A 157 18.95 2.02 -4.72
CA ALA A 157 20.06 1.78 -5.64
C ALA A 157 20.87 0.52 -5.28
N GLU A 158 20.91 0.10 -4.01
CA GLU A 158 21.45 -1.20 -3.59
C GLU A 158 20.53 -2.35 -4.02
N MET A 159 19.23 -2.16 -3.87
CA MET A 159 18.20 -3.18 -4.14
C MET A 159 18.02 -3.45 -5.64
N SER A 160 18.48 -2.54 -6.50
CA SER A 160 18.41 -2.66 -7.96
C SER A 160 19.56 -3.48 -8.59
N ARG A 161 20.46 -4.09 -7.81
CA ARG A 161 21.57 -4.93 -8.35
C ARG A 161 21.30 -6.45 -8.34
N ILE A 162 20.10 -6.89 -7.99
CA ILE A 162 19.72 -8.32 -7.94
C ILE A 162 19.36 -8.84 -9.35
N GLY A 163 20.21 -8.55 -10.33
CA GLY A 163 20.05 -8.99 -11.71
C GLY A 163 21.33 -9.51 -12.37
N ASP A 164 22.48 -9.48 -11.67
CA ASP A 164 23.80 -9.69 -12.29
C ASP A 164 24.59 -10.87 -11.69
N MET A 165 23.90 -11.91 -11.23
CA MET A 165 24.55 -13.17 -10.87
C MET A 165 23.75 -14.34 -11.45
N THR A 166 23.82 -14.47 -12.76
CA THR A 166 23.69 -15.79 -13.39
C THR A 166 24.97 -16.56 -13.07
N PRO A 167 24.92 -17.68 -12.34
CA PRO A 167 26.09 -18.53 -12.22
C PRO A 167 26.40 -19.11 -13.61
N ASP A 168 27.60 -18.82 -14.13
CA ASP A 168 28.16 -19.55 -15.25
C ASP A 168 28.21 -21.03 -14.85
N ILE A 169 27.40 -21.84 -15.52
CA ILE A 169 27.47 -23.29 -15.40
C ILE A 169 28.74 -23.69 -16.14
N ASP A 170 29.80 -23.92 -15.37
CA ASP A 170 31.06 -24.43 -15.90
C ASP A 170 30.80 -25.84 -16.45
N ASP A 171 30.82 -25.93 -17.77
CA ASP A 171 30.63 -27.14 -18.54
C ASP A 171 31.92 -27.95 -18.41
N THR A 172 32.11 -28.67 -17.30
CA THR A 172 33.20 -29.64 -17.23
C THR A 172 32.93 -30.79 -16.26
N SER A 173 33.05 -31.98 -16.86
CA SER A 173 33.45 -33.26 -16.27
C SER A 173 32.47 -33.93 -15.32
N LEU A 174 31.77 -34.94 -15.83
CA LEU A 174 31.90 -36.31 -15.32
C LEU A 174 31.64 -37.32 -16.47
N LEU A 175 32.54 -38.30 -16.50
CA LEU A 175 32.70 -39.47 -17.38
C LEU A 175 31.42 -40.13 -17.91
#